data_AF-A0A392SUU0-F1
#
_entry.id   AF-A0A392SUU0-F1
#
_cell.length_a   1.000
_cell.length_b   1.000
_cell.length_c   1.000
_cell.angle_alpha   90.00
_cell.angle_beta   90.00
_cell.angle_gamma   90.00
#
_symmetry.space_group_name_H-M   'P 1'
#
loop_
_entity.id
_entity.type
_entity.pdbx_description
1 polymer ?
#
loop_
_entity_poly.entity_id
_entity_poly.type
_entity_poly.pdbx_seq_one_letter_code
_entity_poly.pdbx_strand_id
1 'polypeptide(L)' 'SDVCRVKVTCFNCGEEGHKSPVCKKPKKVMGKVFALSGEDADQVDNLIIAS' A
#
# COMPACT_ATOMS: atom_id res chain seq x y z
N SER A 1 18.27 -4.01 27.02
CA SER A 1 16.80 -3.98 26.90
C SER A 1 16.46 -3.25 25.62
N ASP A 2 16.60 -3.95 24.50
CA ASP A 2 16.26 -3.41 23.19
C ASP A 2 14.75 -3.35 23.12
N VAL A 3 14.21 -2.22 23.60
CA VAL A 3 12.83 -1.81 23.41
C VAL A 3 12.53 -2.00 21.94
N CYS A 4 11.59 -2.91 21.63
CA CYS A 4 11.01 -3.07 20.31
C CYS A 4 10.46 -1.70 19.91
N ARG A 5 11.27 -0.88 19.25
CA ARG A 5 10.87 0.43 18.76
C ARG A 5 10.00 0.14 17.55
N VAL A 6 8.72 -0.18 17.81
CA VAL A 6 7.73 -0.49 16.79
C VAL A 6 7.47 0.79 16.03
N LYS A 7 8.28 1.03 15.00
CA LYS A 7 8.02 2.07 14.04
C LYS A 7 6.76 1.70 13.30
N VAL A 8 5.81 2.63 13.28
CA VAL A 8 4.54 2.43 12.61
C VAL A 8 4.75 2.60 11.11
N THR A 9 4.73 1.47 10.40
CA THR A 9 4.82 1.45 8.94
C THR A 9 3.42 1.27 8.36
N CYS A 10 3.11 2.05 7.33
CA CYS A 10 1.83 2.00 6.65
C CYS A 10 1.75 0.78 5.74
N PHE A 11 0.77 -0.11 5.96
CA PHE A 11 0.56 -1.28 5.09
C PHE A 11 0.03 -0.91 3.70
N ASN A 12 -0.45 0.32 3.50
CA ASN A 12 -0.91 0.79 2.20
C ASN A 12 0.25 1.20 1.29
N CYS A 13 1.18 2.01 1.80
CA CYS A 13 2.25 2.62 0.99
C CYS A 13 3.69 2.25 1.40
N GLY A 14 3.88 1.56 2.53
CA GLY A 14 5.21 1.17 3.03
C GLY A 14 5.98 2.26 3.78
N GLU A 15 5.43 3.47 3.94
CA GLU A 15 6.11 4.58 4.62
C GLU A 15 5.93 4.54 6.14
N GLU A 16 6.96 4.99 6.88
CA GLU A 16 6.92 5.14 8.34
C GLU A 16 6.11 6.38 8.76
N GLY A 17 5.65 6.40 10.02
CA GLY A 17 5.04 7.58 10.66
C GLY A 17 3.51 7.64 10.62
N HIS A 18 2.85 6.73 9.88
CA HIS A 18 1.38 6.65 9.85
C HIS A 18 0.86 5.23 9.62
N LYS A 19 -0.42 4.99 9.94
CA LYS A 19 -1.12 3.73 9.69
C LYS A 19 -1.96 3.83 8.41
N SER A 20 -2.28 2.70 7.80
CA SER A 20 -3.13 2.63 6.59
C SER A 20 -4.45 3.42 6.66
N PRO A 21 -5.18 3.47 7.79
CA PRO A 21 -6.45 4.22 7.85
C PRO A 21 -6.30 5.73 7.64
N VAL A 22 -5.13 6.30 7.94
CA VAL A 22 -4.84 7.73 7.79
C VAL A 22 -3.91 8.02 6.60
N CYS A 23 -3.63 7.00 5.78
CA CYS A 23 -2.81 7.16 4.59
C CYS A 23 -3.56 7.99 3.53
N LYS A 24 -2.88 9.02 3.00
CA LYS A 24 -3.43 9.87 1.94
C LYS A 24 -3.24 9.29 0.54
N LYS A 25 -2.35 8.31 0.38
CA LYS A 25 -2.14 7.65 -0.91
C LYS A 25 -3.34 6.76 -1.26
N PRO A 26 -3.65 6.58 -2.55
CA PRO A 26 -4.72 5.67 -2.97
C PRO A 26 -4.52 4.29 -2.35
N LYS A 27 -5.64 3.62 -2.05
CA LYS A 27 -5.57 2.29 -1.43
C LYS A 27 -5.00 1.31 -2.45
N LYS A 28 -3.87 0.67 -2.14
CA LYS A 28 -3.45 -0.54 -2.85
C LYS A 28 -4.56 -1.56 -2.64
N VAL A 29 -5.21 -1.96 -3.72
CA VAL A 29 -6.13 -3.11 -3.69
C VAL A 29 -5.23 -4.34 -3.57
N MET A 30 -4.74 -4.60 -2.36
CA MET A 30 -4.12 -5.88 -2.03
C MET A 30 -5.28 -6.87 -1.97
N GLY A 31 -5.68 -7.36 -3.15
CA GLY A 31 -6.66 -8.42 -3.28
C GLY A 31 -6.22 -9.58 -2.38
N LYS A 32 -7.16 -10.24 -1.70
CA LYS A 32 -6.87 -11.48 -0.97
C LYS A 32 -6.40 -12.53 -1.99
N VAL A 33 -5.11 -12.57 -2.28
CA VAL A 33 -4.51 -13.52 -3.21
C VAL A 33 -4.08 -14.75 -2.43
N PHE A 34 -4.85 -15.84 -2.58
CA PHE A 34 -4.29 -17.18 -2.52
C PHE A 34 -3.70 -17.50 -3.89
N ALA A 35 -2.62 -16.82 -4.28
CA ALA A 35 -1.92 -17.16 -5.51
C ALA A 35 -0.44 -16.81 -5.35
N LEU A 36 0.38 -17.84 -5.51
CA LEU A 36 1.83 -17.78 -5.56
C LEU A 36 2.26 -17.02 -6.83
N SER A 37 3.13 -16.03 -6.65
CA SER A 37 3.89 -15.32 -7.69
C SER A 37 3.15 -14.29 -8.56
N GLY A 38 3.65 -13.04 -8.58
CA GLY A 38 3.43 -12.11 -9.70
C GLY A 38 3.16 -10.64 -9.35
N GLU A 39 4.24 -9.86 -9.27
CA GLU A 39 4.42 -8.49 -9.81
C GLU A 39 3.55 -7.31 -9.31
N ASP A 40 4.19 -6.37 -8.59
CA ASP A 40 3.70 -5.02 -8.26
C ASP A 40 3.47 -4.23 -9.57
N ALA A 41 2.22 -4.19 -10.04
CA ALA A 41 1.80 -3.25 -11.06
C ALA A 41 1.57 -1.88 -10.42
N ASP A 42 2.46 -0.94 -10.76
CA ASP A 42 2.30 0.49 -10.59
C ASP A 42 0.94 0.91 -11.19
N GLN A 43 -0.02 1.24 -10.32
CA GLN A 43 -1.33 1.72 -10.72
C GLN A 43 -1.18 3.16 -11.24
N VAL A 44 -0.84 3.30 -12.52
CA VAL A 44 -1.00 4.57 -13.24
C VAL A 44 -2.46 4.76 -13.62
N ASP A 45 -2.97 5.93 -13.26
CA ASP A 45 -4.37 6.32 -13.30
C ASP A 45 -5.02 6.05 -14.67
N ASN A 46 -6.21 5.45 -14.62
CA ASN A 46 -7.09 5.28 -15.77
C ASN A 46 -7.42 6.66 -16.36
N LEU A 47 -6.64 7.10 -17.36
CA LEU A 47 -6.98 8.23 -18.22
C LEU A 47 -8.27 7.85 -18.96
N ILE A 48 -9.42 8.24 -18.41
CA ILE A 48 -10.68 8.22 -19.15
C ILE A 48 -10.55 9.32 -20.21
N ILE A 49 -10.08 8.96 -21.40
CA ILE A 49 -10.29 9.79 -22.59
C ILE A 49 -11.77 9.60 -22.94
N ALA A 50 -12.59 10.56 -22.52
CA ALA A 50 -13.95 10.67 -23.04
C ALA A 50 -13.88 11.00 -24.55
N SER A 51 -14.76 10.34 -25.29
CA SER A 51 -14.82 10.18 -26.75
C SER A 51 -14.68 11.46 -27.58
#